data_AF-A0AAJ4AWW4-F1
#
_entry.id   AF-A0AAJ4AWW4-F1
#
_cell.length_a   1.000
_cell.length_b   1.000
_cell.length_c   1.000
_cell.angle_alpha   90.00
_cell.angle_beta   90.00
_cell.angle_gamma   90.00
#
_symmetry.space_group_name_H-M   'P 1'
#
loop_
_entity.id
_entity.type
_entity.pdbx_description
1 polymer ?
#
loop_
_entity_poly.entity_id
_entity_poly.type
_entity_poly.pdbx_seq_one_letter_code
_entity_poly.pdbx_strand_id
1 'polypeptide(L)' 'MKQRFSAALTSVSTLLIAPTALAHPGHDHAHWSSSMVHLLWILPTVAALGLAITMYRRKKAATQSDNK' A
#
# COMPACT_ATOMS: atom_id res chain seq x y z
N MET A 1 -8.91 -7.58 -19.07
CA MET A 1 -7.89 -8.25 -18.22
C MET A 1 -6.47 -7.73 -18.47
N LYS A 2 -6.05 -7.56 -19.73
CA LYS A 2 -4.67 -7.16 -20.11
C LYS A 2 -4.17 -5.84 -19.49
N GLN A 3 -5.03 -4.81 -19.40
CA GLN A 3 -4.65 -3.50 -18.82
C GLN A 3 -4.41 -3.51 -17.30
N ARG A 4 -5.01 -4.46 -16.57
CA ARG A 4 -4.86 -4.59 -15.10
C ARG A 4 -3.52 -5.22 -14.73
N PHE A 5 -3.05 -6.15 -15.58
CA PHE A 5 -1.75 -6.79 -15.45
C PHE A 5 -0.60 -5.82 -15.72
N SER A 6 -0.72 -4.98 -16.77
CA SER A 6 0.30 -3.96 -17.04
C SER A 6 0.41 -2.95 -15.91
N ALA A 7 -0.71 -2.47 -15.34
CA ALA A 7 -0.67 -1.54 -14.23
C ALA A 7 -0.04 -2.14 -12.95
N ALA A 8 -0.33 -3.40 -12.65
CA ALA A 8 0.29 -4.12 -11.53
C ALA A 8 1.79 -4.32 -11.75
N LEU A 9 2.19 -4.71 -12.96
CA LEU A 9 3.59 -4.92 -13.32
C LEU A 9 4.39 -3.61 -13.27
N THR A 10 3.85 -2.51 -13.79
CA THR A 10 4.49 -1.19 -13.70
C THR A 10 4.64 -0.74 -12.24
N SER A 11 3.60 -0.95 -11.40
CA SER A 11 3.65 -0.59 -9.97
C SER A 11 4.70 -1.39 -9.21
N VAL A 12 4.83 -2.69 -9.50
CA VAL A 12 5.85 -3.56 -8.89
C VAL A 12 7.26 -3.14 -9.31
N SER A 13 7.47 -2.83 -10.59
CA SER A 13 8.76 -2.37 -11.09
C SER A 13 9.20 -1.04 -10.45
N THR A 14 8.27 -0.10 -10.22
CA THR A 14 8.58 1.17 -9.53
C THR A 14 8.98 0.94 -8.06
N LEU A 15 8.38 -0.04 -7.39
CA LEU A 15 8.76 -0.40 -6.01
C LEU A 15 10.17 -1.01 -5.92
N LEU A 16 10.56 -1.79 -6.93
CA LEU A 16 11.88 -2.44 -6.99
C LEU A 16 13.02 -1.46 -7.31
N ILE A 17 12.73 -0.34 -7.97
CA ILE A 17 13.70 0.70 -8.34
C ILE A 17 13.72 1.84 -7.30
N ALA A 18 12.90 1.75 -6.25
CA ALA A 18 12.89 2.77 -5.20
C ALA A 18 14.30 2.91 -4.59
N PRO A 19 14.87 4.13 -4.54
CA PRO A 19 16.20 4.33 -3.99
C PRO A 19 16.22 3.89 -2.52
N THR A 20 17.30 3.19 -2.12
CA THR A 20 17.54 2.86 -0.72
C THR A 20 17.78 4.15 0.04
N ALA A 21 16.76 4.63 0.75
CA ALA A 21 16.90 5.74 1.68
C ALA A 21 17.78 5.28 2.86
N LEU A 22 19.10 5.46 2.73
CA LEU A 22 20.03 5.32 3.85
C LEU A 22 19.82 6.52 4.79
N ALA A 23 18.91 6.37 5.73
CA ALA A 23 18.84 7.29 6.87
C ALA A 23 20.05 7.02 7.77
N HIS A 24 20.82 8.06 8.10
CA HIS A 24 21.92 7.90 9.06
C HIS A 24 21.33 7.79 10.48
N PRO A 25 21.91 6.97 11.38
CA PRO A 25 21.41 6.85 12.75
C PRO A 25 21.42 8.22 13.45
N GLY A 26 20.29 8.59 14.07
CA GLY A 26 20.18 9.73 14.98
C GLY A 26 19.87 11.10 14.36
N HIS A 27 20.28 11.39 13.13
CA HIS A 27 20.03 12.72 12.53
C HIS A 27 18.60 12.83 11.95
N ASP A 28 18.15 11.84 11.19
CA ASP A 28 16.89 11.92 10.42
C ASP A 28 15.65 11.52 11.24
N HIS A 29 15.85 10.85 12.38
CA HIS A 29 14.77 10.49 13.33
C HIS A 29 14.48 11.58 14.36
N ALA A 30 15.46 12.44 14.67
CA ALA A 30 15.30 13.53 15.62
C ALA A 30 14.70 14.80 14.98
N HIS A 31 14.63 14.85 13.65
CA HIS A 31 14.03 15.98 12.95
C HIS A 31 12.51 16.00 13.17
N TRP A 32 11.95 17.18 13.45
CA TRP A 32 10.53 17.36 13.76
C TRP A 32 9.57 16.85 12.67
N SER A 33 10.01 16.84 11.41
CA SER A 33 9.20 16.29 10.30
C SER A 33 9.26 14.76 10.19
N SER A 34 10.11 14.08 10.95
CA SER A 34 10.35 12.64 10.81
C SER A 34 9.07 11.82 10.97
N SER A 35 8.24 12.13 11.97
CA SER A 35 6.96 11.46 12.19
C SER A 35 5.99 11.64 11.02
N MET A 36 5.96 12.83 10.41
CA MET A 36 5.14 13.12 9.23
C MET A 36 5.60 12.28 8.03
N VAL A 37 6.91 12.19 7.80
CA VAL A 37 7.48 11.40 6.70
C VAL A 37 7.18 9.91 6.87
N HIS A 38 7.32 9.37 8.09
CA HIS A 38 6.95 7.99 8.38
C HIS A 38 5.46 7.74 8.13
N LEU A 39 4.59 8.67 8.56
CA LEU A 39 3.15 8.55 8.33
C LEU A 39 2.83 8.54 6.83
N LEU A 40 3.43 9.43 6.03
CA LEU A 40 3.21 9.49 4.58
C LEU A 40 3.66 8.22 3.85
N TRP A 41 4.66 7.51 4.40
CA TRP A 41 5.11 6.21 3.88
C TRP A 41 4.21 5.04 4.28
N ILE A 42 3.73 5.01 5.53
CA ILE A 42 2.95 3.89 6.06
C ILE A 42 1.46 3.99 5.65
N LEU A 43 0.90 5.20 5.65
CA LEU A 43 -0.52 5.45 5.48
C LEU A 43 -1.10 4.89 4.15
N PRO A 44 -0.45 5.08 2.98
CA PRO A 44 -0.96 4.53 1.71
C PRO A 44 -1.08 3.00 1.74
N THR A 45 -0.12 2.33 2.37
CA THR A 45 -0.09 0.87 2.51
C THR A 45 -1.25 0.38 3.39
N VAL A 46 -1.45 1.04 4.54
CA VAL A 46 -2.57 0.73 5.46
C VAL A 46 -3.92 0.98 4.78
N ALA A 47 -4.06 2.09 4.06
CA ALA A 47 -5.29 2.42 3.32
C ALA A 47 -5.60 1.39 2.22
N ALA A 48 -4.59 1.00 1.43
CA ALA A 48 -4.73 -0.01 0.39
C ALA A 48 -5.15 -1.38 0.97
N LEU A 49 -4.55 -1.79 2.10
CA LEU A 49 -4.90 -3.03 2.78
C LEU A 49 -6.34 -2.99 3.32
N GLY A 50 -6.73 -1.89 3.97
CA GLY A 50 -8.10 -1.70 4.47
C GLY A 50 -9.15 -1.75 3.36
N LEU A 51 -8.86 -1.14 2.21
CA LEU A 51 -9.72 -1.20 1.03
C LEU A 51 -9.83 -2.62 0.49
N ALA A 52 -8.70 -3.33 0.32
CA ALA A 52 -8.68 -4.71 -0.16
C ALA A 52 -9.51 -5.64 0.73
N ILE A 53 -9.36 -5.55 2.06
CA ILE A 53 -10.14 -6.32 3.03
C ILE A 53 -11.63 -6.01 2.89
N THR A 54 -11.98 -4.72 2.79
CA THR A 54 -13.39 -4.30 2.67
C THR A 54 -14.02 -4.84 1.38
N MET A 55 -13.32 -4.75 0.25
CA MET A 55 -13.77 -5.29 -1.03
C MET A 55 -13.91 -6.82 -1.00
N TYR A 56 -12.97 -7.52 -0.37
CA TYR A 56 -13.03 -8.97 -0.20
C TYR A 56 -14.25 -9.40 0.63
N ARG A 57 -14.48 -8.74 1.77
CA ARG A 57 -15.63 -9.01 2.64
C ARG A 57 -16.96 -8.77 1.93
N ARG A 58 -17.07 -7.68 1.16
CA ARG A 58 -18.27 -7.36 0.37
C ARG A 58 -18.55 -8.43 -0.70
N LYS A 59 -17.52 -8.89 -1.41
CA LYS A 59 -17.65 -9.98 -2.38
C LYS A 59 -18.14 -11.27 -1.75
N LYS A 60 -17.55 -11.68 -0.62
CA LYS A 60 -17.96 -12.89 0.10
C LYS A 60 -19.41 -12.84 0.55
N ALA A 61 -19.87 -11.69 1.08
CA ALA A 61 -21.26 -11.51 1.50
C ALA A 61 -22.24 -11.59 0.30
N ALA A 62 -21.89 -10.98 -0.84
CA ALA A 62 -22.71 -11.06 -2.05
C ALA A 62 -22.82 -12.49 -2.59
N THR A 63 -21.72 -13.23 -2.65
CA THR A 63 -21.73 -14.64 -3.10
C THR A 63 -22.52 -15.55 -2.15
N GLN A 64 -22.51 -15.28 -0.83
CA GLN A 64 -23.33 -16.04 0.11
C GLN A 64 -24.84 -15.76 -0.02
N SER A 65 -25.22 -14.55 -0.41
CA SER A 65 -26.63 -14.20 -0.64
C SER A 65 -27.19 -14.80 -1.93
N ASP A 66 -26.34 -15.07 -2.93
CA ASP A 66 -26.72 -15.64 -4.23
C ASP A 66 -26.87 -17.18 -4.17
N ASN A 67 -26.15 -17.84 -3.26
CA ASN A 67 -26.22 -19.29 -3.05
C ASN A 67 -27.29 -19.73 -2.02
N LYS A 68 -28.26 -18.88 -1.71
CA LYS A 68 -29.33 -19.15 -0.74
C LYS A 68 -30.68 -18.90 -1.39
#